data_AF-A0A672TZL3-F1
#
_entry.id   AF-A0A672TZL3-F1
#
_cell.length_a   1.000
_cell.length_b   1.000
_cell.length_c   1.000
_cell.angle_alpha   90.00
_cell.angle_beta   90.00
_cell.angle_gamma   90.00
#
_symmetry.space_group_name_H-M   'P 1'
#
loop_
_entity.id
_entity.type
_entity.pdbx_description
1 polymer ?
#
loop_
_entity_poly.entity_id
_entity_poly.type
_entity_poly.pdbx_seq_one_letter_code
_entity_poly.pdbx_strand_id
1 'polypeptide(L)'
;MLELTAKATLNSYVKTTRLPKGSSNLPTGTKCGVAGWGLIDDEQVTNKLFEARVSIYSHRSCVHLYPHLYNPCGCPDTTVHVDRGDSGGPLVCNEVAQGIVSFGYDTPAMVYTHICNYLPWIRKTMKQHGKTQLFPWRRQRRARARSSLLRACSCPSQEGKLSPSSTP
;
A
#
# COMPACT_ATOMS: atom_id res chain seq x y z
N MET A 1 -1.65 -4.20 -10.65
CA MET A 1 -0.50 -3.36 -11.02
C MET A 1 -0.70 -2.91 -12.45
N LEU A 2 -0.45 -1.63 -12.74
CA LEU A 2 -0.64 -1.07 -14.08
C LEU A 2 0.73 -0.76 -14.69
N GLU A 3 0.90 -1.08 -15.96
CA GLU A 3 2.05 -0.70 -16.77
C GLU A 3 1.60 0.42 -17.71
N LEU A 4 2.29 1.56 -17.66
CA LEU A 4 2.01 2.68 -18.55
C LEU A 4 2.51 2.35 -19.96
N THR A 5 1.76 2.77 -20.98
CA THR A 5 2.14 2.60 -22.39
C THR A 5 3.43 3.34 -22.74
N ALA A 6 3.72 4.44 -22.05
CA ALA A 6 4.95 5.19 -22.14
C ALA A 6 5.49 5.53 -20.75
N LYS A 7 6.80 5.75 -20.64
CA LYS A 7 7.43 6.15 -19.38
C LYS A 7 6.91 7.53 -18.95
N ALA A 8 6.51 7.65 -17.69
CA ALA A 8 6.16 8.95 -17.11
C ALA A 8 7.39 9.86 -17.05
N THR A 9 7.22 11.13 -17.41
CA THR A 9 8.26 12.15 -17.27
C THR A 9 8.21 12.74 -15.87
N LEU A 10 9.25 12.51 -15.08
CA LEU A 10 9.34 13.03 -13.71
C LEU A 10 9.64 14.54 -13.73
N ASN A 11 8.98 15.29 -12.85
CA ASN A 11 9.14 16.74 -12.73
C ASN A 11 8.76 17.19 -11.30
N SER A 12 8.53 18.49 -11.10
CA SER A 12 8.13 19.03 -9.80
C SER A 12 6.78 18.50 -9.29
N TYR A 13 5.87 18.14 -10.19
CA TYR A 13 4.51 17.65 -9.90
C TYR A 13 4.38 16.12 -9.98
N VAL A 14 5.25 15.45 -10.74
CA VAL A 14 5.23 14.00 -10.95
C VAL A 14 6.47 13.37 -10.31
N LYS A 15 6.27 12.68 -9.19
CA LYS A 15 7.32 12.01 -8.43
C LYS A 15 6.90 10.59 -8.06
N THR A 16 7.88 9.71 -7.89
CA THR A 16 7.65 8.35 -7.41
C THR A 16 7.62 8.33 -5.88
N THR A 17 6.83 7.43 -5.32
CA THR A 17 6.81 7.16 -3.87
C THR A 17 7.64 5.93 -3.53
N ARG A 18 8.16 5.88 -2.31
CA ARG A 18 8.97 4.77 -1.84
C ARG A 18 8.07 3.61 -1.42
N LEU A 19 8.47 2.39 -1.77
CA LEU A 19 7.86 1.18 -1.23
C LEU A 19 8.51 0.81 0.13
N PRO A 20 7.78 0.13 1.03
CA PRO A 20 8.34 -0.32 2.29
C PRO A 20 9.53 -1.25 2.06
N LYS A 21 10.54 -1.16 2.94
CA LYS A 21 11.77 -1.96 2.80
C LYS A 21 11.72 -3.29 3.56
N GLY A 22 10.87 -3.43 4.57
CA GLY A 22 10.77 -4.62 5.43
C GLY A 22 9.50 -4.67 6.29
N SER A 23 9.38 -5.70 7.14
CA SER A 23 8.16 -6.10 7.87
C SER A 23 7.84 -5.31 9.13
N SER A 24 8.14 -4.01 9.19
CA SER A 24 7.72 -3.24 10.36
C SER A 24 6.27 -2.86 10.18
N ASN A 25 5.41 -3.46 11.02
CA ASN A 25 4.09 -2.89 11.25
C ASN A 25 4.27 -1.46 11.74
N LEU A 26 3.48 -0.54 11.22
CA LEU A 26 3.49 0.82 11.71
C LEU A 26 3.02 0.84 13.17
N PRO A 27 3.72 1.58 14.07
CA PRO A 27 3.24 1.79 15.42
C PRO A 27 1.82 2.37 15.41
N THR A 28 0.99 1.95 16.36
CA THR A 28 -0.32 2.57 16.58
C THR A 28 -0.17 4.07 16.83
N GLY A 29 -1.06 4.87 16.24
CA GLY A 29 -1.02 6.32 16.31
C GLY A 29 -0.09 6.99 15.28
N THR A 30 0.66 6.21 14.48
CA THR A 30 1.48 6.77 13.39
C THR A 30 0.60 7.61 12.46
N LYS A 31 0.99 8.86 12.23
CA LYS A 31 0.27 9.77 11.33
C LYS A 31 0.63 9.50 9.88
N CYS A 32 -0.39 9.41 9.04
CA CYS A 32 -0.28 9.14 7.61
C CYS A 32 -1.18 10.11 6.83
N GLY A 33 -0.84 10.35 5.57
CA GLY A 33 -1.67 11.07 4.62
C GLY A 33 -2.39 10.10 3.69
N VAL A 34 -3.63 10.44 3.35
CA VAL A 34 -4.41 9.82 2.27
C VAL A 34 -4.86 10.94 1.37
N ALA A 35 -4.70 10.78 0.06
CA ALA A 35 -5.11 11.77 -0.91
C ALA A 35 -5.94 11.17 -2.02
N GLY A 36 -6.96 11.90 -2.46
CA GLY A 36 -7.83 11.45 -3.54
C GLY A 36 -8.93 12.46 -3.90
N TRP A 37 -9.83 12.01 -4.77
CA TRP A 37 -10.96 12.78 -5.35
C TRP A 37 -12.30 12.12 -5.01
N GLY A 38 -12.32 11.26 -4.01
CA GLY A 38 -13.51 10.68 -3.44
C GLY A 38 -14.45 11.76 -2.92
N LEU A 39 -15.64 11.32 -2.55
CA LEU A 39 -16.64 12.22 -2.00
C LEU A 39 -16.10 12.87 -0.70
N ILE A 40 -16.45 14.14 -0.50
CA ILE A 40 -16.10 14.88 0.72
C ILE A 40 -17.12 14.58 1.84
N ASP A 41 -18.35 14.27 1.43
CA ASP A 41 -19.50 13.85 2.25
C ASP A 41 -20.41 12.93 1.40
N ASP A 42 -21.58 12.56 1.89
CA ASP A 42 -22.48 11.61 1.19
C ASP A 42 -22.97 12.08 -0.20
N GLU A 43 -22.76 13.34 -0.59
CA GLU A 43 -23.39 13.92 -1.80
C GLU A 43 -22.42 14.74 -2.68
N GLN A 44 -21.29 15.23 -2.16
CA GLN A 44 -20.45 16.19 -2.85
C GLN A 44 -19.26 15.57 -3.60
N VAL A 45 -19.33 15.64 -4.93
CA VAL A 45 -18.22 15.33 -5.84
C VAL A 45 -17.31 16.55 -6.00
N THR A 46 -16.00 16.32 -6.09
CA THR A 46 -14.99 17.39 -6.24
C THR A 46 -14.10 17.20 -7.47
N ASN A 47 -13.71 18.31 -8.09
CA ASN A 47 -12.66 18.36 -9.11
C ASN A 47 -11.26 18.68 -8.56
N LYS A 48 -11.16 18.94 -7.25
CA LYS A 48 -9.91 19.19 -6.53
C LYS A 48 -9.48 17.95 -5.76
N LEU A 49 -8.17 17.72 -5.73
CA LEU A 49 -7.55 16.69 -4.90
C LEU A 49 -7.62 17.15 -3.44
N PHE A 50 -8.08 16.28 -2.55
CA PHE A 50 -8.03 16.48 -1.11
C PHE A 50 -6.99 15.58 -0.47
N GLU A 51 -6.50 15.99 0.70
CA GLU A 51 -5.63 15.19 1.56
C GLU A 51 -6.21 15.18 2.98
N ALA A 52 -6.33 13.98 3.54
CA ALA A 52 -6.73 13.76 4.92
C ALA A 52 -5.55 13.19 5.73
N ARG A 53 -5.42 13.65 6.98
CA ARG A 53 -4.48 13.06 7.94
C ARG A 53 -5.19 12.02 8.78
N VAL A 54 -4.64 10.81 8.79
CA VAL A 54 -5.16 9.66 9.52
C VAL A 54 -4.10 9.09 10.46
N SER A 55 -4.50 8.33 11.48
CA SER A 55 -3.56 7.67 12.41
C SER A 55 -3.68 6.16 12.26
N ILE A 56 -2.66 5.35 12.52
CA ILE A 56 -2.79 3.88 12.40
C ILE A 56 -3.48 3.28 13.64
N TYR A 57 -4.50 2.41 13.50
CA TYR A 57 -5.04 1.64 14.63
C TYR A 57 -4.10 0.49 15.02
N SER A 58 -4.23 0.03 16.27
CA SER A 58 -3.66 -1.26 16.65
C SER A 58 -4.31 -2.39 15.87
N HIS A 59 -3.54 -3.44 15.58
CA HIS A 59 -4.07 -4.64 14.93
C HIS A 59 -5.27 -5.22 15.70
N ARG A 60 -5.21 -5.22 17.04
CA ARG A 60 -6.30 -5.69 17.91
C ARG A 60 -7.58 -4.86 17.74
N SER A 61 -7.45 -3.54 17.70
CA SER A 61 -8.59 -2.64 17.46
C SER A 61 -9.20 -2.86 16.07
N CYS A 62 -8.35 -3.03 15.05
CA CYS A 62 -8.79 -3.32 13.68
C CYS A 62 -9.57 -4.64 13.58
N VAL A 63 -9.09 -5.72 14.20
CA VAL A 63 -9.81 -7.02 14.23
C VAL A 63 -11.10 -6.92 15.04
N HIS A 64 -11.13 -6.10 16.10
CA HIS A 64 -12.36 -5.88 16.85
C HIS A 64 -13.44 -5.19 16.01
N LEU A 65 -13.05 -4.18 15.21
CA LEU A 65 -13.95 -3.48 14.28
C LEU A 65 -14.32 -4.35 13.07
N TYR A 66 -13.40 -5.20 12.62
CA TYR A 66 -13.54 -6.07 11.44
C TYR A 66 -13.22 -7.54 11.78
N PRO A 67 -14.09 -8.23 12.53
CA PRO A 67 -13.82 -9.58 13.04
C PRO A 67 -13.67 -10.64 11.94
N HIS A 68 -14.20 -10.38 10.74
CA HIS A 68 -14.13 -11.29 9.60
C HIS A 68 -12.82 -11.16 8.79
N LEU A 69 -11.95 -10.19 9.10
CA LEU A 69 -10.67 -10.04 8.41
C LEU A 69 -9.60 -10.96 9.00
N TYR A 70 -9.40 -12.11 8.34
CA TYR A 70 -8.49 -13.18 8.76
C TYR A 70 -6.99 -12.83 8.66
N ASN A 71 -6.64 -11.74 7.98
CA ASN A 71 -5.28 -11.25 7.85
C ASN A 71 -5.34 -9.72 7.76
N PRO A 72 -4.78 -8.98 8.74
CA PRO A 72 -4.99 -7.54 8.83
C PRO A 72 -4.25 -6.80 7.71
N CYS A 73 -4.99 -6.53 6.64
CA CYS A 73 -5.03 -5.20 6.07
C CYS A 73 -5.06 -4.18 7.23
N GLY A 74 -4.03 -3.35 7.39
CA GLY A 74 -3.97 -2.41 8.51
C GLY A 74 -5.18 -1.46 8.45
N CYS A 75 -5.88 -1.28 9.57
CA CYS A 75 -6.88 -0.21 9.72
C CYS A 75 -6.19 1.02 10.30
N PRO A 76 -6.29 2.20 9.70
CA PRO A 76 -6.11 3.47 10.38
C PRO A 76 -7.38 3.96 11.08
N ASP A 77 -7.13 4.67 12.16
CA ASP A 77 -7.97 5.61 12.86
C ASP A 77 -8.18 6.87 12.05
N THR A 78 -9.41 7.01 11.54
CA THR A 78 -9.84 8.15 10.76
C THR A 78 -11.06 8.76 11.45
N THR A 79 -10.90 9.97 11.98
CA THR A 79 -12.03 10.86 12.31
C THR A 79 -12.50 11.63 11.08
N VAL A 80 -11.87 11.39 9.93
CA VAL A 80 -12.18 12.00 8.63
C VAL A 80 -12.75 10.90 7.75
N HIS A 81 -13.90 11.19 7.15
CA HIS A 81 -14.52 10.35 6.14
C HIS A 81 -13.60 10.28 4.93
N VAL A 82 -13.16 9.06 4.60
CA VAL A 82 -12.56 8.80 3.29
C VAL A 82 -13.59 7.95 2.58
N ASP A 83 -14.45 8.63 1.85
CA ASP A 83 -15.67 8.05 1.30
C ASP A 83 -15.41 7.34 -0.04
N ARG A 84 -16.50 6.99 -0.70
CA ARG A 84 -16.48 6.32 -2.01
C ARG A 84 -15.69 7.15 -3.01
N GLY A 85 -14.85 6.47 -3.79
CA GLY A 85 -14.09 7.06 -4.89
C GLY A 85 -12.57 7.11 -4.68
N ASP A 86 -12.09 6.94 -3.45
CA ASP A 86 -10.66 6.90 -3.14
C ASP A 86 -10.04 5.50 -3.18
N SER A 87 -10.82 4.46 -3.49
CA SER A 87 -10.33 3.09 -3.62
C SER A 87 -9.17 2.99 -4.62
N GLY A 88 -8.08 2.36 -4.19
CA GLY A 88 -6.83 2.32 -4.97
C GLY A 88 -5.88 3.49 -4.69
N GLY A 89 -6.33 4.52 -3.96
CA GLY A 89 -5.53 5.65 -3.52
C GLY A 89 -4.44 5.24 -2.50
N PRO A 90 -3.37 6.05 -2.38
CA PRO A 90 -2.24 5.71 -1.51
C PRO A 90 -2.47 6.13 -0.05
N LEU A 91 -2.09 5.25 0.88
CA LEU A 91 -1.83 5.62 2.28
C LEU A 91 -0.32 5.80 2.45
N VAL A 92 0.11 7.04 2.69
CA VAL A 92 1.51 7.42 2.77
C VAL A 92 1.87 7.82 4.20
N CYS A 93 2.88 7.15 4.78
CA CYS A 93 3.40 7.47 6.10
C CYS A 93 4.90 7.70 5.98
N ASN A 94 5.42 8.82 6.48
CA ASN A 94 6.84 9.18 6.37
C ASN A 94 7.39 9.06 4.93
N GLU A 95 6.62 9.54 3.94
CA GLU A 95 6.94 9.48 2.50
C GLU A 95 7.08 8.07 1.91
N VAL A 96 6.57 7.06 2.60
CA VAL A 96 6.53 5.67 2.15
C VAL A 96 5.07 5.27 1.94
N ALA A 97 4.75 4.67 0.79
CA ALA A 97 3.44 4.09 0.54
C ALA A 97 3.30 2.80 1.36
N GLN A 98 2.49 2.83 2.41
CA GLN A 98 2.33 1.73 3.36
C GLN A 98 1.05 0.93 3.09
N GLY A 99 0.02 1.58 2.56
CA GLY A 99 -1.26 0.96 2.25
C GLY A 99 -1.86 1.44 0.94
N ILE A 100 -2.86 0.68 0.47
CA ILE A 100 -3.73 1.05 -0.63
C ILE A 100 -5.16 1.09 -0.07
N VAL A 101 -5.86 2.21 -0.24
CA VAL A 101 -7.26 2.38 0.19
C VAL A 101 -8.10 1.26 -0.42
N SER A 102 -8.87 0.54 0.41
CA SER A 102 -9.71 -0.57 -0.04
C SER A 102 -11.18 -0.26 0.17
N PHE A 103 -11.66 -0.38 1.40
CA PHE A 103 -13.07 -0.22 1.78
C PHE A 103 -13.16 0.15 3.26
N GLY A 104 -14.29 0.68 3.69
CA GLY A 104 -14.62 0.91 5.10
C GLY A 104 -16.11 0.66 5.31
N TYR A 105 -16.53 0.61 6.57
CA TYR A 105 -17.94 0.82 6.92
C TYR A 105 -18.05 2.26 7.42
N ASP A 106 -19.28 2.79 7.45
CA ASP A 106 -19.56 4.12 7.99
C ASP A 106 -18.80 4.28 9.33
N THR A 107 -17.93 5.29 9.39
CA THR A 107 -16.95 5.68 10.43
C THR A 107 -16.89 4.89 11.74
N PRO A 108 -15.69 4.59 12.30
CA PRO A 108 -14.48 5.44 12.22
C PRO A 108 -13.23 4.75 11.65
N ALA A 109 -13.36 3.63 10.96
CA ALA A 109 -12.21 2.90 10.45
C ALA A 109 -12.36 2.55 8.98
N MET A 110 -11.28 2.75 8.23
CA MET A 110 -11.16 2.27 6.87
C MET A 110 -10.10 1.18 6.79
N VAL A 111 -10.23 0.24 5.87
CA VAL A 111 -9.36 -0.91 5.68
C VAL A 111 -8.48 -0.69 4.46
N TYR A 112 -7.18 -0.96 4.61
CA TYR A 112 -6.17 -0.73 3.57
C TYR A 112 -5.38 -1.99 3.30
N THR A 113 -5.11 -2.26 2.02
CA THR A 113 -4.22 -3.34 1.64
C THR A 113 -2.80 -2.99 2.08
N HIS A 114 -2.24 -3.74 3.03
CA HIS A 114 -0.89 -3.51 3.52
C HIS A 114 0.16 -3.88 2.46
N ILE A 115 0.87 -2.90 1.92
CA ILE A 115 1.77 -3.07 0.77
C ILE A 115 2.89 -4.06 1.07
N CYS A 116 3.36 -4.13 2.33
CA CYS A 116 4.42 -5.06 2.72
C CYS A 116 4.09 -6.51 2.32
N ASN A 117 2.86 -6.96 2.59
CA ASN A 117 2.41 -8.33 2.35
C ASN A 117 2.53 -8.74 0.86
N TYR A 118 2.56 -7.76 -0.04
CA TYR A 118 2.63 -7.97 -1.48
C TYR A 118 3.99 -7.61 -2.10
N LEU A 119 4.99 -7.17 -1.31
CA LEU A 119 6.30 -6.78 -1.84
C LEU A 119 7.00 -7.88 -2.67
N PRO A 120 7.00 -9.17 -2.28
CA PRO A 120 7.59 -10.21 -3.12
C PRO A 120 6.92 -10.30 -4.49
N TRP A 121 5.59 -10.18 -4.53
CA TRP A 121 4.82 -10.19 -5.77
C TRP A 121 5.09 -8.93 -6.60
N ILE A 122 5.05 -7.74 -6.00
CA ILE A 122 5.35 -6.46 -6.68
C ILE A 122 6.74 -6.52 -7.32
N ARG A 123 7.77 -6.90 -6.56
CA ARG A 123 9.15 -7.00 -7.07
C ARG A 123 9.29 -8.01 -8.21
N LYS A 124 8.60 -9.15 -8.12
CA LYS A 124 8.58 -10.17 -9.18
C LYS A 124 7.94 -9.64 -10.44
N THR A 125 6.75 -9.04 -10.35
CA THR A 125 6.02 -8.50 -11.50
C THR A 125 6.79 -7.37 -12.16
N MET A 126 7.39 -6.45 -11.38
CA MET A 126 8.24 -5.37 -11.90
C MET A 126 9.47 -5.92 -12.66
N LYS A 127 10.10 -7.00 -12.18
CA LYS A 127 11.22 -7.64 -12.89
C LYS A 127 10.81 -8.32 -14.20
N GLN A 128 9.61 -8.90 -14.25
CA GLN A 128 9.11 -9.61 -15.43
C GLN A 128 8.72 -8.64 -16.55
N HIS A 129 8.09 -7.53 -16.20
CA HIS A 129 7.53 -6.58 -17.17
C HIS A 129 8.48 -5.40 -17.47
N GLY A 130 9.35 -5.00 -16.53
CA GLY A 130 10.29 -3.88 -16.70
C GLY A 130 11.42 -4.10 -17.73
N LYS A 131 11.52 -5.29 -18.33
CA LYS A 131 12.48 -5.61 -19.40
C LYS A 131 11.89 -5.56 -20.81
N THR A 132 10.57 -5.35 -20.94
CA THR A 132 9.85 -5.45 -22.21
C THR A 132 9.87 -4.14 -23.02
N GLN A 133 11.06 -3.54 -23.19
CA GLN A 133 11.26 -2.43 -24.13
C GLN A 133 12.17 -2.80 -25.31
N LEU A 134 12.58 -4.06 -25.42
CA LEU A 134 12.98 -4.66 -26.69
C LEU A 134 12.25 -5.99 -26.82
N PHE A 135 11.33 -6.06 -27.78
CA PHE A 135 11.09 -7.15 -28.73
C PHE A 135 9.62 -7.16 -29.19
N PRO A 136 9.35 -7.11 -30.50
CA PRO A 136 8.00 -7.23 -31.04
C PRO A 136 7.48 -8.65 -30.84
N TRP A 137 6.22 -8.73 -30.39
CA TRP A 137 5.34 -9.90 -30.29
C TRP A 137 5.84 -11.23 -30.88
N ARG A 138 6.18 -12.22 -30.01
CA ARG A 138 6.03 -13.66 -30.33
C ARG A 138 5.63 -14.51 -29.11
N ARG A 139 4.38 -15.01 -29.20
CA ARG A 139 3.75 -16.26 -28.70
C ARG A 139 4.11 -16.76 -27.29
N GLN A 140 3.10 -16.73 -26.40
CA GLN A 140 3.02 -17.45 -25.12
C GLN A 140 3.51 -18.91 -25.20
N ARG A 141 4.28 -19.33 -24.19
CA ARG A 141 4.23 -20.70 -23.66
C ARG A 141 3.69 -20.67 -22.24
N ARG A 142 2.66 -21.49 -21.98
CA ARG A 142 2.03 -21.67 -20.66
C ARG A 142 3.03 -22.32 -19.70
N ALA A 143 3.26 -21.72 -18.53
CA ALA A 143 3.87 -22.39 -17.40
C ALA A 143 2.77 -22.75 -16.38
N ARG A 144 2.73 -24.03 -15.97
CA ARG A 144 1.78 -24.55 -14.98
C ARG A 144 2.07 -23.96 -13.60
N ALA A 145 1.01 -23.53 -12.90
CA ALA A 145 1.08 -23.18 -11.50
C ALA A 145 1.23 -24.45 -10.64
N ARG A 146 2.21 -24.46 -9.73
CA ARG A 146 2.23 -25.40 -8.60
C ARG A 146 1.52 -24.75 -7.43
N SER A 147 0.52 -25.44 -6.89
CA SER A 147 -0.13 -25.13 -5.62
C SER A 147 0.91 -25.18 -4.50
N SER A 148 1.03 -24.09 -3.75
CA SER A 148 1.80 -24.06 -2.50
C SER A 148 0.89 -23.46 -1.44
N LEU A 149 0.76 -24.21 -0.35
CA LEU A 149 -0.05 -23.91 0.83
C LEU A 149 0.17 -22.49 1.37
N LEU A 150 -0.91 -21.92 1.90
CA LEU A 150 -0.96 -20.65 2.61
C LEU A 150 0.07 -20.64 3.75
N ARG A 151 1.22 -19.99 3.54
CA ARG A 151 2.06 -19.50 4.64
C ARG A 151 1.68 -18.05 4.89
N ALA A 152 1.50 -17.70 6.15
CA ALA A 152 1.39 -16.31 6.58
C ALA A 152 2.60 -15.53 6.06
N CYS A 153 2.36 -14.59 5.16
CA CYS A 153 3.42 -13.78 4.56
C CYS A 153 3.91 -12.76 5.58
N SER A 154 4.93 -13.14 6.35
CA SER A 154 5.81 -12.18 7.00
C SER A 154 6.72 -11.59 5.92
N CYS A 155 6.82 -10.26 5.87
CA CYS A 155 7.76 -9.57 4.99
C CYS A 155 9.21 -10.03 5.33
N PRO A 156 10.06 -10.38 4.36
CA PRO A 156 11.44 -10.75 4.66
C PRO A 156 12.22 -9.49 5.07
N SER A 157 12.63 -9.42 6.35
CA SER A 157 13.60 -8.44 6.84
C SER A 157 14.94 -8.67 6.18
N GLN A 158 15.57 -7.61 5.67
CA GLN A 158 17.00 -7.61 5.39
C GLN A 158 17.68 -7.15 6.68
N GLU A 159 18.34 -8.06 7.39
CA GLU A 159 19.23 -7.73 8.49
C GLU A 159 20.43 -6.95 7.94
N GLY A 160 20.41 -5.63 8.11
CA GLY A 160 21.60 -4.80 8.02
C GLY A 160 22.34 -4.87 9.35
N LYS A 161 23.57 -5.37 9.32
CA LYS A 161 24.51 -5.40 10.46
C LYS A 161 24.63 -4.02 11.10
N LEU A 162 24.31 -3.89 12.40
CA LEU A 162 24.82 -2.80 13.21
C LEU A 162 26.32 -3.04 13.48
N SER A 163 27.15 -2.06 13.18
CA SER A 163 28.52 -1.96 13.67
C SER A 163 28.52 -1.41 15.11
N PRO A 164 29.37 -1.89 16.03
CA PRO A 164 29.40 -1.41 17.40
C PRO A 164 30.05 -0.02 17.49
N SER A 165 29.38 0.89 18.21
CA SER A 165 29.91 2.17 18.66
C SER A 165 30.97 1.96 19.73
N SER A 166 32.18 2.44 19.48
CA SER A 166 33.21 2.66 20.50
C SER A 166 32.80 3.83 21.40
N THR A 167 32.67 3.59 22.69
CA THR A 167 32.63 4.61 23.74
C THR A 167 34.06 4.91 24.19
N PRO A 168 34.43 6.16 24.50
CA PRO A 168 35.61 6.43 25.33
C PRO A 168 35.34 6.10 26.80
#